data_AF-A0A5N3XVR8-F1
#
_entry.id   AF-A0A5N3XVR8-F1
#
_cell.length_a   1.000
_cell.length_b   1.000
_cell.length_c   1.000
_cell.angle_alpha   90.00
_cell.angle_beta   90.00
_cell.angle_gamma   90.00
#
_symmetry.space_group_name_H-M   'P 1'
#
loop_
_entity.id
_entity.type
_entity.pdbx_description
1 polymer ?
#
loop_
_entity_poly.entity_id
_entity_poly.type
_entity_poly.pdbx_seq_one_letter_code
_entity_poly.pdbx_strand_id
1 'polypeptide(L)'
;MNLSTGIIFCFLILGVSSQRWGTFLKEAGQGAKDMWRAYRDMKEANYKGADKYFHARGNYDAAQRGPGGAWAAKVISNAREGIQGITDPLLKGMTRDQVREDSKADQFANEWGRSGKDPNHFRPPGLPDKY
;
A
#
# COMPACT_ATOMS: atom_id res chain seq x y z
N MET A 1 -3.43 -41.29 23.51
CA MET A 1 -3.35 -40.72 22.15
C MET A 1 -2.43 -41.59 21.33
N ASN A 2 -2.89 -42.12 20.20
CA ASN A 2 -2.07 -43.00 19.38
C ASN A 2 -1.09 -42.13 18.58
N LEU A 3 0.13 -42.62 18.33
CA LEU A 3 1.18 -41.90 17.59
C LEU A 3 0.65 -41.36 16.24
N SER A 4 -0.16 -42.16 15.56
CA SER A 4 -0.83 -41.79 14.30
C SER A 4 -1.78 -40.60 14.44
N THR A 5 -2.48 -40.47 15.56
CA THR A 5 -3.38 -39.34 15.83
C THR A 5 -2.61 -38.03 16.03
N GLY A 6 -1.46 -38.09 16.71
CA GLY A 6 -0.57 -36.94 16.87
C GLY A 6 0.07 -36.48 15.56
N ILE A 7 0.48 -37.42 14.72
CA ILE A 7 1.07 -37.13 13.40
C ILE A 7 0.05 -36.46 12.46
N ILE A 8 -1.19 -36.98 12.39
CA ILE A 8 -2.26 -36.37 11.57
C ILE A 8 -2.56 -34.95 12.05
N PHE A 9 -2.63 -34.73 13.36
CA PHE A 9 -2.88 -33.40 13.92
C PHE A 9 -1.73 -32.42 13.62
N CYS A 10 -0.46 -32.86 13.69
CA CYS A 10 0.69 -32.05 13.28
C CYS A 10 0.64 -31.67 11.79
N PHE A 11 0.30 -32.59 10.89
CA PHE A 11 0.18 -32.28 9.46
C PHE A 11 -1.01 -31.36 9.16
N LEU A 12 -2.11 -31.46 9.89
CA LEU A 12 -3.24 -30.52 9.76
C LEU A 12 -2.85 -29.11 10.22
N ILE A 13 -2.16 -28.98 11.35
CA ILE A 13 -1.67 -27.67 11.83
C ILE A 13 -0.66 -27.08 10.85
N LEU A 14 0.32 -27.87 10.38
CA LEU A 14 1.33 -27.43 9.42
C LEU A 14 0.74 -27.11 8.04
N GLY A 15 -0.23 -27.90 7.57
CA GLY A 15 -0.94 -27.67 6.31
C GLY A 15 -1.83 -26.43 6.33
N VAL A 16 -2.53 -26.18 7.45
CA VAL A 16 -3.32 -24.95 7.63
C VAL A 16 -2.42 -23.71 7.74
N SER A 17 -1.27 -23.84 8.39
CA SER A 17 -0.32 -22.72 8.51
C SER A 17 0.44 -22.44 7.21
N SER A 18 0.75 -23.44 6.38
CA SER A 18 1.36 -23.23 5.05
C SER A 18 0.38 -22.60 4.06
N GLN A 19 -0.90 -23.01 4.04
CA GLN A 19 -1.92 -22.42 3.17
C GLN A 19 -2.19 -20.94 3.50
N ARG A 20 -2.17 -20.59 4.78
CA ARG A 20 -2.28 -19.19 5.25
C ARG A 20 -1.09 -18.34 4.81
N TRP A 21 0.13 -18.90 4.87
CA TRP A 21 1.34 -18.23 4.38
C TRP A 21 1.33 -18.03 2.86
N GLY A 22 0.95 -19.05 2.10
CA GLY A 22 0.82 -18.95 0.63
C GLY A 22 -0.19 -17.89 0.21
N THR A 23 -1.34 -17.83 0.91
CA THR A 23 -2.37 -16.80 0.66
C THR A 23 -1.83 -15.41 0.98
N PHE A 24 -1.22 -15.21 2.16
CA PHE A 24 -0.64 -13.92 2.56
C PHE A 24 0.41 -13.42 1.55
N LEU A 25 1.33 -14.27 1.10
CA LEU A 25 2.34 -13.90 0.12
C LEU A 25 1.74 -13.52 -1.24
N LYS A 26 0.70 -14.25 -1.67
CA LYS A 26 -0.05 -13.93 -2.89
C LYS A 26 -0.71 -12.55 -2.78
N GLU A 27 -1.39 -12.28 -1.67
CA GLU A 27 -2.03 -10.98 -1.40
C GLU A 27 -0.98 -9.85 -1.36
N ALA A 28 0.17 -10.07 -0.72
CA ALA A 28 1.25 -9.10 -0.67
C ALA A 28 1.82 -8.78 -2.05
N GLY A 29 2.03 -9.80 -2.89
CA GLY A 29 2.47 -9.60 -4.27
C GLY A 29 1.43 -8.85 -5.11
N GLN A 30 0.14 -9.14 -4.93
CA GLN A 30 -0.94 -8.39 -5.58
C GLN A 30 -0.98 -6.94 -5.10
N GLY A 31 -0.90 -6.69 -3.79
CA GLY A 31 -0.90 -5.35 -3.23
C GLY A 31 0.31 -4.51 -3.69
N ALA A 32 1.50 -5.12 -3.79
CA ALA A 32 2.66 -4.45 -4.36
C ALA A 32 2.45 -4.05 -5.84
N LYS A 33 1.80 -4.92 -6.63
CA LYS A 33 1.44 -4.60 -8.02
C LYS A 33 0.44 -3.45 -8.10
N ASP A 34 -0.53 -3.38 -7.18
CA ASP A 34 -1.50 -2.28 -7.13
C ASP A 34 -0.84 -0.95 -6.74
N MET A 35 0.07 -0.96 -5.76
CA MET A 35 0.88 0.21 -5.39
C MET A 35 1.72 0.71 -6.59
N TRP A 36 2.35 -0.21 -7.33
CA TRP A 36 3.11 0.12 -8.53
C TRP A 36 2.23 0.70 -9.64
N ARG A 37 1.03 0.13 -9.85
CA ARG A 37 0.05 0.67 -10.80
C ARG A 37 -0.35 2.08 -10.41
N ALA A 38 -0.63 2.35 -9.14
CA ALA A 38 -0.99 3.68 -8.68
C ALA A 38 0.14 4.71 -8.90
N TYR A 39 1.39 4.33 -8.66
CA TYR A 39 2.55 5.16 -8.99
C TYR A 39 2.65 5.43 -10.50
N ARG A 40 2.50 4.40 -11.34
CA ARG A 40 2.56 4.55 -12.80
C ARG A 40 1.47 5.48 -13.32
N ASP A 41 0.24 5.29 -12.86
CA ASP A 41 -0.89 6.13 -13.26
C ASP A 41 -0.72 7.57 -12.79
N MET A 42 -0.18 7.81 -11.59
CA MET A 42 0.18 9.15 -11.11
C MET A 42 1.18 9.83 -12.05
N LYS A 43 2.20 9.09 -12.48
CA LYS A 43 3.22 9.61 -13.41
C LYS A 43 2.66 9.83 -14.82
N GLU A 44 1.78 8.94 -15.27
CA GLU A 44 1.12 9.06 -16.57
C GLU A 44 0.12 10.23 -16.61
N ALA A 45 -0.69 10.37 -15.56
CA ALA A 45 -1.67 11.43 -15.43
C ALA A 45 -1.02 12.82 -15.40
N ASN A 46 0.17 12.92 -14.78
CA ASN A 46 0.93 14.15 -14.62
C ASN A 46 0.03 15.33 -14.18
N TYR A 47 -0.89 15.06 -13.25
CA TYR A 47 -2.00 15.95 -12.93
C TYR A 47 -1.76 16.66 -11.60
N LYS A 48 -1.83 17.99 -11.62
CA LYS A 48 -1.59 18.82 -10.44
C LYS A 48 -2.64 18.53 -9.36
N GLY A 49 -2.19 18.27 -8.14
CA GLY A 49 -3.07 18.00 -6.99
C GLY A 49 -3.64 16.58 -6.91
N ALA A 50 -3.28 15.68 -7.82
CA ALA A 50 -3.77 14.30 -7.80
C ALA A 50 -2.91 13.33 -6.96
N ASP A 51 -1.77 13.77 -6.44
CA ASP A 51 -0.83 12.93 -5.69
C ASP A 51 -1.53 12.16 -4.54
N LYS A 52 -2.24 12.87 -3.65
CA LYS A 52 -2.97 12.24 -2.52
C LYS A 52 -4.08 11.28 -2.96
N TYR A 53 -4.69 11.51 -4.13
CA TYR A 53 -5.63 10.55 -4.73
C TYR A 53 -4.93 9.24 -5.09
N PHE A 54 -3.78 9.30 -5.76
CA PHE A 54 -3.05 8.08 -6.14
C PHE A 54 -2.47 7.35 -4.93
N HIS A 55 -2.05 8.07 -3.89
CA HIS A 55 -1.71 7.50 -2.58
C HIS A 55 -2.84 6.69 -1.97
N ALA A 56 -4.02 7.30 -1.86
CA ALA A 56 -5.21 6.65 -1.32
C ALA A 56 -5.66 5.48 -2.18
N ARG A 57 -5.72 5.65 -3.51
CA ARG A 57 -6.18 4.60 -4.44
C ARG A 57 -5.26 3.38 -4.42
N GLY A 58 -3.93 3.57 -4.45
CA GLY A 58 -2.98 2.46 -4.38
C GLY A 58 -3.12 1.67 -3.08
N ASN A 59 -3.24 2.37 -1.94
CA ASN A 59 -3.44 1.74 -0.65
C ASN A 59 -4.80 1.05 -0.52
N TYR A 60 -5.86 1.64 -1.07
CA TYR A 60 -7.19 1.06 -1.14
C TYR A 60 -7.19 -0.25 -1.93
N ASP A 61 -6.72 -0.21 -3.17
CA ASP A 61 -6.65 -1.38 -4.06
C ASP A 61 -5.85 -2.52 -3.43
N ALA A 62 -4.69 -2.20 -2.85
CA ALA A 62 -3.84 -3.17 -2.18
C ALA A 62 -4.51 -3.75 -0.93
N ALA A 63 -5.19 -2.94 -0.12
CA ALA A 63 -5.91 -3.43 1.06
C ALA A 63 -7.10 -4.34 0.69
N GLN A 64 -7.75 -4.11 -0.46
CA GLN A 64 -8.81 -5.00 -0.97
C GLN A 64 -8.31 -6.41 -1.33
N ARG A 65 -7.00 -6.62 -1.44
CA ARG A 65 -6.43 -7.97 -1.65
C ARG A 65 -6.49 -8.83 -0.40
N GLY A 66 -6.53 -8.23 0.79
CA GLY A 66 -6.47 -8.93 2.07
C GLY A 66 -5.31 -8.47 2.95
N PRO A 67 -5.07 -9.14 4.09
CA PRO A 67 -4.04 -8.75 5.07
C PRO A 67 -2.63 -8.60 4.47
N GLY A 68 -2.24 -9.48 3.53
CA GLY A 68 -0.94 -9.38 2.86
C GLY A 68 -0.81 -8.14 1.99
N GLY A 69 -1.88 -7.76 1.29
CA GLY A 69 -1.91 -6.56 0.47
C GLY A 69 -1.88 -5.27 1.29
N ALA A 70 -2.65 -5.22 2.39
CA ALA A 70 -2.59 -4.11 3.35
C ALA A 70 -1.19 -3.97 4.00
N TRP A 71 -0.54 -5.09 4.32
CA TRP A 71 0.85 -5.10 4.79
C TRP A 71 1.80 -4.54 3.73
N ALA A 72 1.71 -5.01 2.48
CA ALA A 72 2.56 -4.53 1.39
C ALA A 72 2.38 -3.02 1.16
N ALA A 73 1.14 -2.53 1.16
CA ALA A 73 0.84 -1.11 1.03
C ALA A 73 1.48 -0.26 2.13
N LYS A 74 1.44 -0.73 3.39
CA LYS A 74 2.09 -0.05 4.53
C LYS A 74 3.61 0.01 4.36
N VAL A 75 4.24 -1.11 4.04
CA VAL A 75 5.70 -1.19 3.86
C VAL A 75 6.16 -0.28 2.73
N ILE A 76 5.49 -0.32 1.58
CA ILE A 76 5.85 0.49 0.41
C ILE A 76 5.62 1.98 0.67
N SER A 77 4.52 2.35 1.33
CA SER A 77 4.24 3.75 1.70
C SER A 77 5.35 4.32 2.59
N ASN A 78 5.72 3.59 3.64
CA ASN A 78 6.79 4.01 4.55
C ASN A 78 8.16 4.08 3.87
N ALA A 79 8.45 3.14 2.96
CA ALA A 79 9.69 3.15 2.19
C ALA A 79 9.77 4.38 1.26
N ARG A 80 8.66 4.72 0.58
CA ARG A 80 8.57 5.92 -0.27
C ARG A 80 8.87 7.19 0.54
N GLU A 81 8.26 7.33 1.72
CA GLU A 81 8.49 8.48 2.60
C GLU A 81 9.92 8.57 3.12
N GLY A 82 10.52 7.44 3.49
CA GLY A 82 11.94 7.39 3.88
C GLY A 82 12.86 7.89 2.77
N ILE A 83 12.57 7.50 1.51
CA ILE A 83 13.31 7.98 0.35
C ILE A 83 13.08 9.49 0.15
N GLN A 84 11.83 9.95 0.17
CA GLN A 84 11.49 11.38 0.02
C GLN A 84 12.12 12.25 1.11
N GLY A 85 12.19 11.76 2.35
CA GLY A 85 12.85 12.44 3.47
C GLY A 85 14.32 12.78 3.19
N ILE A 86 14.98 11.98 2.34
CA ILE A 86 16.36 12.19 1.91
C ILE A 86 16.40 13.00 0.61
N THR A 87 15.59 12.62 -0.38
CA THR A 87 15.70 13.16 -1.74
C THR A 87 15.06 14.53 -1.90
N ASP A 88 13.97 14.84 -1.21
CA ASP A 88 13.21 16.06 -1.46
C ASP A 88 13.97 17.34 -1.03
N PRO A 89 14.68 17.36 0.10
CA PRO A 89 15.57 18.48 0.42
C PRO A 89 16.71 18.63 -0.59
N LEU A 90 17.29 17.51 -1.04
CA LEU A 90 18.44 17.50 -1.95
C LEU A 90 18.06 17.90 -3.38
N LEU A 91 16.93 17.41 -3.88
CA LEU A 91 16.53 17.50 -5.29
C LEU A 91 15.47 18.55 -5.55
N LYS A 92 14.62 18.85 -4.55
CA LYS A 92 13.52 19.83 -4.66
C LYS A 92 13.76 21.10 -3.82
N GLY A 93 14.84 21.15 -3.02
CA GLY A 93 15.15 22.29 -2.17
C GLY A 93 14.17 22.49 -1.01
N MET A 94 13.41 21.44 -0.63
CA MET A 94 12.44 21.54 0.46
C MET A 94 13.11 21.67 1.82
N THR A 95 12.55 22.50 2.69
CA THR A 95 12.95 22.54 4.10
C THR A 95 12.51 21.26 4.82
N ARG A 96 13.14 20.96 5.96
CA ARG A 96 12.78 19.79 6.77
C ARG A 96 11.32 19.87 7.26
N ASP A 97 10.82 21.07 7.54
CA ASP A 97 9.42 21.28 7.91
C ASP A 97 8.46 21.01 6.75
N GLN A 98 8.78 21.49 5.53
CA GLN A 98 7.96 21.22 4.35
C GLN A 98 7.87 19.72 4.06
N VAL A 99 9.00 19.00 4.16
CA VAL A 99 9.02 17.53 3.98
C VAL A 99 8.18 16.83 5.03
N ARG A 100 8.24 17.29 6.28
CA ARG A 100 7.45 16.72 7.38
C ARG A 100 5.95 16.93 7.16
N GLU A 101 5.53 18.11 6.72
CA GLU A 101 4.12 18.39 6.45
C GLU A 101 3.61 17.61 5.23
N ASP A 102 4.40 17.50 4.15
CA ASP A 102 4.01 16.68 2.99
C ASP A 102 3.92 15.19 3.33
N SER A 103 4.88 14.67 4.10
CA SER A 103 4.86 13.28 4.61
C SER A 103 3.65 13.00 5.50
N LYS A 104 3.23 13.92 6.37
CA LYS A 104 2.00 13.77 7.16
C LYS A 104 0.76 13.68 6.27
N ALA A 105 0.69 14.54 5.24
CA ALA A 105 -0.43 14.53 4.29
C ALA A 105 -0.43 13.24 3.45
N ASP A 106 0.74 12.75 3.05
CA ASP A 106 0.90 11.45 2.38
C ASP A 106 0.42 10.30 3.25
N GLN A 107 0.87 10.23 4.52
CA GLN A 107 0.43 9.20 5.46
C GLN A 107 -1.08 9.22 5.66
N PHE A 108 -1.68 10.40 5.81
CA PHE A 108 -3.12 10.53 5.94
C PHE A 108 -3.86 9.93 4.73
N ALA A 109 -3.42 10.23 3.51
CA ALA A 109 -4.00 9.66 2.30
C ALA A 109 -3.77 8.15 2.19
N ASN A 110 -2.56 7.68 2.52
CA ASN A 110 -2.21 6.26 2.55
C ASN A 110 -3.12 5.49 3.52
N GLU A 111 -3.29 5.98 4.75
CA GLU A 111 -4.13 5.37 5.77
C GLU A 111 -5.61 5.42 5.43
N TRP A 112 -6.09 6.54 4.88
CA TRP A 112 -7.47 6.68 4.41
C TRP A 112 -7.82 5.56 3.43
N GLY A 113 -7.03 5.41 2.37
CA GLY A 113 -7.23 4.36 1.38
C GLY A 113 -7.09 2.96 1.98
N ARG A 114 -6.04 2.72 2.76
CA ARG A 114 -5.76 1.41 3.38
C ARG A 114 -6.84 0.97 4.37
N SER A 115 -7.57 1.93 4.96
CA SER A 115 -8.72 1.68 5.83
C SER A 115 -10.01 1.32 5.07
N GLY A 116 -9.98 1.32 3.73
CA GLY A 116 -11.13 1.02 2.88
C GLY A 116 -12.05 2.22 2.64
N LYS A 117 -11.63 3.45 2.97
CA LYS A 117 -12.40 4.66 2.64
C LYS A 117 -12.19 5.04 1.17
N ASP A 118 -13.18 5.71 0.61
CA ASP A 118 -13.20 6.09 -0.80
C ASP A 118 -12.02 7.01 -1.16
N PRO A 119 -11.11 6.61 -2.08
CA PRO A 119 -10.02 7.44 -2.56
C PRO A 119 -10.48 8.73 -3.23
N ASN A 120 -11.71 8.76 -3.77
CA ASN A 120 -12.24 9.95 -4.44
C ASN A 120 -12.42 11.16 -3.52
N HIS A 121 -12.33 10.96 -2.20
CA HIS A 121 -12.16 12.04 -1.23
C HIS A 121 -11.03 13.02 -1.63
N PHE A 122 -9.96 12.52 -2.27
CA PHE A 122 -8.82 13.32 -2.72
C PHE A 122 -8.81 13.59 -4.24
N ARG A 123 -9.83 13.15 -4.99
CA ARG A 123 -9.83 13.27 -6.45
C ARG A 123 -9.96 14.75 -6.84
N PRO A 124 -8.99 15.32 -7.58
CA PRO A 124 -9.13 16.70 -8.03
C PRO A 124 -10.13 16.80 -9.19
N PRO A 125 -10.87 17.91 -9.31
CA PRO A 125 -11.74 18.15 -10.45
C PRO A 125 -10.98 18.01 -11.78
N GLY A 126 -11.57 17.29 -12.74
CA GLY A 126 -11.01 17.10 -14.08
C GLY A 126 -9.96 16.00 -14.21
N LEU A 127 -9.63 15.25 -13.15
CA LEU A 127 -8.80 14.05 -13.29
C LEU A 127 -9.53 13.02 -14.20
N PRO A 128 -8.93 12.54 -15.30
CA PRO A 128 -9.59 11.64 -16.24
C PRO A 128 -10.12 10.35 -15.57
N ASP A 129 -11.35 9.95 -15.90
CA ASP A 129 -12.08 8.84 -15.26
C ASP A 129 -11.41 7.46 -15.41
N LYS A 130 -10.43 7.31 -16.32
CA LYS A 130 -9.62 6.09 -16.40
C LYS A 130 -8.73 5.86 -15.18
N TYR A 131 -8.49 6.92 -14.40
CA TYR A 131 -7.74 6.87 -13.15
C TYR A 131 -8.70 6.75 -11.98
#